data_AF-A0A6L3X5U1-F1
#
_entry.id   AF-A0A6L3X5U1-F1
#
_cell.length_a   1.000
_cell.length_b   1.000
_cell.length_c   1.000
_cell.angle_alpha   90.00
_cell.angle_beta   90.00
_cell.angle_gamma   90.00
#
_symmetry.space_group_name_H-M   'P 1'
#
loop_
_entity.id
_entity.type
_entity.pdbx_description
1 polymer ?
#
loop_
_entity_poly.entity_id
_entity_poly.type
_entity_poly.pdbx_seq_one_letter_code
_entity_poly.pdbx_strand_id
1 'polypeptide(L)'
;MIFNIQRYSTHDGPGIRTVVFLKGCSLGCRWCQNPESRSRTRDVLFHARLCLDGCDLCQQAAPGCVERALNGLVIHREKLNDETLTALTDCCPTQALTVCGEEKQVEEIMATVLRDKPFYDRSGGGITLSGGEPFMNPALAHALFKASHEQGIHTAVETCLHVPWHYIEPSLPYVDLFLADLKHVDSDVFKQWTDGSARRILDNLKRLAAAGKKITIRVPLIQG
;
A
#
# COMPACT_ATOMS: atom_id res chain seq x y z
N MET A 1 -2.88 -9.40 -2.58
CA MET A 1 -1.72 -9.37 -1.68
C MET A 1 -1.77 -8.11 -0.83
N ILE A 2 -1.55 -8.24 0.47
CA ILE A 2 -1.43 -7.11 1.40
C ILE A 2 -0.04 -7.15 2.05
N PHE A 3 0.37 -6.10 2.74
CA PHE A 3 1.60 -6.14 3.55
C PHE A 3 1.40 -5.75 5.01
N ASN A 4 0.27 -5.12 5.36
CA ASN A 4 -0.02 -4.77 6.73
C ASN A 4 -1.54 -4.60 6.93
N ILE A 5 -2.00 -4.82 8.17
CA ILE A 5 -3.33 -4.41 8.64
C ILE A 5 -3.12 -3.63 9.93
N GLN A 6 -3.35 -2.31 9.88
CA GLN A 6 -3.23 -1.44 11.05
C GLN A 6 -4.61 -1.14 11.63
N ARG A 7 -4.85 -1.62 12.84
CA ARG A 7 -6.08 -1.38 13.59
C ARG A 7 -6.00 -0.05 14.33
N TYR A 8 -7.16 0.53 14.63
CA TYR A 8 -7.30 1.72 15.48
C TYR A 8 -6.62 3.00 14.94
N SER A 9 -6.64 3.20 13.63
CA SER A 9 -6.06 4.39 12.99
C SER A 9 -7.04 5.57 12.98
N THR A 10 -6.53 6.79 13.17
CA THR A 10 -7.34 8.01 13.36
C THR A 10 -7.07 9.09 12.31
N HIS A 11 -6.10 8.89 11.41
CA HIS A 11 -5.70 9.88 10.41
C HIS A 11 -6.05 9.49 8.97
N ASP A 12 -6.48 8.24 8.76
CA ASP A 12 -6.69 7.62 7.45
C ASP A 12 -8.17 7.71 7.00
N GLY A 13 -8.89 8.74 7.47
CA GLY A 13 -10.30 8.99 7.19
C GLY A 13 -11.11 9.33 8.46
N PRO A 14 -12.44 9.47 8.35
CA PRO A 14 -13.29 9.81 9.49
C PRO A 14 -13.40 8.66 10.50
N GLY A 15 -13.50 9.00 11.78
CA GLY A 15 -13.68 8.03 12.88
C GLY A 15 -12.48 7.11 13.09
N ILE A 16 -12.70 6.03 13.84
CA ILE A 16 -11.69 4.99 14.08
C ILE A 16 -11.68 4.03 12.89
N ARG A 17 -10.50 3.69 12.37
CA ARG A 17 -10.39 2.89 11.14
C ARG A 17 -9.43 1.72 11.27
N THR A 18 -9.74 0.63 10.60
CA THR A 18 -8.73 -0.38 10.24
C THR A 18 -8.24 -0.11 8.83
N VAL A 19 -6.93 0.07 8.68
CA VAL A 19 -6.28 0.32 7.41
C VAL A 19 -5.69 -0.99 6.89
N VAL A 20 -6.10 -1.39 5.70
CA VAL A 20 -5.54 -2.56 5.00
C VAL A 20 -4.58 -2.04 3.94
N PHE A 21 -3.30 -2.35 4.08
CA PHE A 21 -2.26 -1.86 3.19
C PHE A 21 -2.00 -2.88 2.07
N LEU A 22 -2.41 -2.54 0.85
CA LEU A 22 -2.27 -3.37 -0.34
C LEU A 22 -0.91 -3.17 -1.00
N LYS A 23 -0.37 -4.23 -1.61
CA LYS A 23 0.85 -4.18 -2.42
C LYS A 23 0.57 -3.76 -3.86
N GLY A 24 1.58 -3.32 -4.58
CA GLY A 24 1.50 -2.73 -5.91
C GLY A 24 1.28 -1.21 -5.87
N CYS A 25 2.17 -0.45 -6.50
CA CYS A 25 1.94 0.96 -6.83
C CYS A 25 2.55 1.28 -8.19
N SER A 26 1.83 2.06 -9.00
CA SER A 26 2.29 2.44 -10.34
C SER A 26 3.19 3.68 -10.33
N LEU A 27 3.42 4.28 -9.16
CA LEU A 27 4.31 5.43 -8.96
C LEU A 27 5.61 5.01 -8.27
N GLY A 28 6.68 5.74 -8.57
CA GLY A 28 8.00 5.70 -7.92
C GLY A 28 8.31 7.00 -7.18
N CYS A 29 7.43 7.42 -6.27
CA CYS A 29 7.61 8.67 -5.52
C CYS A 29 8.94 8.69 -4.76
N ARG A 30 9.72 9.77 -4.88
CA ARG A 30 11.02 9.89 -4.16
C ARG A 30 10.89 9.96 -2.64
N TRP A 31 9.73 10.39 -2.14
CA TRP A 31 9.37 10.44 -0.72
C TRP A 31 8.36 9.35 -0.33
N CYS A 32 8.33 8.22 -1.05
CA CYS A 32 7.36 7.17 -0.76
C CYS A 32 7.44 6.72 0.71
N GLN A 33 6.31 6.79 1.43
CA GLN A 33 6.22 6.35 2.82
C GLN A 33 6.24 4.83 2.96
N ASN A 34 5.75 4.11 1.94
CA ASN A 34 5.66 2.65 1.90
C ASN A 34 6.37 2.09 0.65
N PRO A 35 7.69 2.29 0.47
CA PRO A 35 8.39 1.84 -0.74
C PRO A 35 8.26 0.33 -1.01
N GLU A 36 8.07 -0.49 0.03
CA GLU A 36 7.80 -1.93 -0.01
C GLU A 36 6.48 -2.31 -0.68
N SER A 37 5.56 -1.37 -0.75
CA SER A 37 4.27 -1.55 -1.40
C SER A 37 4.38 -1.40 -2.91
N ARG A 38 5.50 -0.96 -3.48
CA ARG A 38 5.62 -0.72 -4.93
C ARG A 38 5.52 -2.01 -5.74
N SER A 39 6.20 -3.06 -5.30
CA SER A 39 6.09 -4.38 -5.94
C SER A 39 4.68 -4.95 -5.72
N ARG A 40 4.13 -5.60 -6.76
CA ARG A 40 2.87 -6.35 -6.66
C ARG A 40 3.04 -7.68 -5.94
N THR A 41 4.24 -8.25 -6.01
CA THR A 41 4.61 -9.53 -5.41
C THR A 41 5.35 -9.30 -4.10
N ARG A 42 5.54 -10.38 -3.33
CA ARG A 42 6.40 -10.40 -2.15
C ARG A 42 7.77 -9.80 -2.50
N ASP A 43 8.31 -9.05 -1.58
CA ASP A 43 9.59 -8.36 -1.72
C ASP A 43 10.23 -8.19 -0.34
N VAL A 44 11.45 -7.68 -0.27
CA VAL A 44 12.15 -7.45 1.01
C VAL A 44 12.20 -5.99 1.41
N LEU A 45 12.01 -5.74 2.69
CA LEU A 45 12.30 -4.50 3.38
C LEU A 45 13.69 -4.58 3.98
N PHE A 46 14.46 -3.49 3.90
CA PHE A 46 15.78 -3.41 4.53
C PHE A 46 15.96 -2.10 5.28
N HIS A 47 16.16 -2.19 6.60
CA HIS A 47 16.43 -1.09 7.50
C HIS A 47 17.89 -1.16 7.95
N ALA A 48 18.77 -0.44 7.24
CA ALA A 48 20.22 -0.46 7.50
C ALA A 48 20.59 -0.17 8.96
N ARG A 49 19.86 0.73 9.64
CA ARG A 49 20.09 1.09 11.05
C ARG A 49 19.88 -0.05 12.05
N LEU A 50 19.12 -1.08 11.68
CA LEU A 50 18.86 -2.25 12.52
C LEU A 50 19.79 -3.42 12.19
N CYS A 51 20.57 -3.32 11.11
CA CYS A 51 21.42 -4.41 10.65
C CYS A 51 22.64 -4.54 11.57
N LEU A 52 22.90 -5.76 12.05
CA LEU A 52 24.07 -6.03 12.88
C LEU A 52 25.34 -6.05 12.02
N ASP A 53 26.40 -5.43 12.53
CA ASP A 53 27.75 -5.53 11.97
C ASP A 53 28.23 -7.00 11.99
N GLY A 54 28.95 -7.41 10.94
CA GLY A 54 29.41 -8.78 10.73
C GLY A 54 28.35 -9.85 10.40
N CYS A 55 27.05 -9.58 10.52
CA CYS A 55 26.01 -10.60 10.29
C CYS A 55 25.77 -10.91 8.80
N ASP A 56 25.87 -12.17 8.37
CA ASP A 56 25.73 -12.59 6.98
C ASP A 56 24.61 -13.63 6.76
N LEU A 57 23.76 -13.87 7.76
CA LEU A 57 22.68 -14.87 7.73
C LEU A 57 21.77 -14.76 6.49
N CYS A 58 21.39 -13.55 6.12
CA CYS A 58 20.55 -13.31 4.93
C CYS A 58 21.29 -13.59 3.60
N GLN A 59 22.61 -13.36 3.54
CA GLN A 59 23.43 -13.78 2.40
C GLN A 59 23.55 -15.30 2.34
N GLN A 60 23.71 -15.97 3.49
CA GLN A 60 23.74 -17.43 3.55
C GLN A 60 22.39 -18.05 3.15
N ALA A 61 21.28 -17.42 3.57
CA ALA A 61 19.92 -17.88 3.28
C ALA A 61 19.53 -17.71 1.80
N ALA A 62 19.96 -16.62 1.15
CA ALA A 62 19.72 -16.39 -0.27
C ALA A 62 21.00 -15.95 -1.02
N PRO A 63 21.93 -16.88 -1.27
CA PRO A 63 23.19 -16.59 -1.95
C PRO A 63 22.97 -15.98 -3.33
N GLY A 64 23.73 -14.93 -3.66
CA GLY A 64 23.64 -14.20 -4.93
C GLY A 64 22.43 -13.26 -5.04
N CYS A 65 21.43 -13.37 -4.14
CA CYS A 65 20.32 -12.42 -4.03
C CYS A 65 20.61 -11.33 -2.99
N VAL A 66 21.25 -11.70 -1.88
CA VAL A 66 21.70 -10.76 -0.84
C VAL A 66 23.21 -10.90 -0.69
N GLU A 67 23.92 -9.79 -0.79
CA GLU A 67 25.37 -9.73 -0.65
C GLU A 67 25.76 -8.71 0.42
N ARG A 68 26.65 -9.11 1.32
CA ARG A 68 27.21 -8.26 2.37
C ARG A 68 28.29 -7.38 1.75
N ALA A 69 28.09 -6.07 1.85
CA ALA A 69 29.08 -5.06 1.48
C ALA A 69 29.65 -4.37 2.72
N LEU A 70 30.72 -3.60 2.55
CA LEU A 70 31.43 -2.88 3.62
C LEU A 70 30.49 -2.06 4.53
N ASN A 71 29.44 -1.44 3.95
CA ASN A 71 28.53 -0.53 4.65
C ASN A 71 27.06 -0.97 4.62
N GLY A 72 26.78 -2.27 4.49
CA GLY A 72 25.41 -2.80 4.55
C GLY A 72 25.18 -3.99 3.64
N LEU A 73 23.98 -4.06 3.06
CA LEU A 73 23.57 -5.13 2.15
C LEU A 73 23.32 -4.58 0.76
N VAL A 74 23.79 -5.30 -0.25
CA VAL A 74 23.33 -5.17 -1.63
C VAL A 74 22.26 -6.23 -1.84
N ILE A 75 21.06 -5.81 -2.26
CA ILE A 75 19.93 -6.71 -2.49
C ILE A 75 19.61 -6.68 -3.98
N HIS A 76 19.91 -7.79 -4.65
CA HIS A 76 19.61 -8.05 -6.05
C HIS A 76 18.15 -8.44 -6.22
N ARG A 77 17.26 -7.45 -6.15
CA ARG A 77 15.80 -7.65 -6.21
C ARG A 77 15.35 -8.38 -7.48
N GLU A 78 16.08 -8.22 -8.58
CA GLU A 78 15.86 -8.90 -9.85
C GLU A 78 16.08 -10.42 -9.81
N LYS A 79 16.78 -10.92 -8.79
CA LYS A 79 17.04 -12.36 -8.58
C LYS A 79 16.12 -12.99 -7.54
N LEU A 80 15.34 -12.18 -6.80
CA LEU A 80 14.40 -12.69 -5.80
C LEU A 80 13.28 -13.50 -6.46
N ASN A 81 12.93 -14.61 -5.81
CA ASN A 81 11.87 -15.53 -6.19
C ASN A 81 11.22 -16.12 -4.93
N ASP A 82 10.17 -16.93 -5.08
CA ASP A 82 9.43 -17.45 -3.91
C ASP A 82 10.28 -18.35 -3.00
N GLU A 83 11.23 -19.11 -3.54
CA GLU A 83 12.14 -19.96 -2.76
C GLU A 83 13.07 -19.11 -1.89
N THR A 84 13.75 -18.14 -2.50
CA THR A 84 14.67 -17.22 -1.80
C THR A 84 13.93 -16.34 -0.80
N LEU A 85 12.72 -15.86 -1.13
CA LEU A 85 11.88 -15.10 -0.18
C LEU A 85 11.44 -15.98 1.00
N THR A 86 11.19 -17.26 0.77
CA THR A 86 10.89 -18.20 1.85
C THR A 86 12.12 -18.42 2.73
N ALA A 87 13.29 -18.62 2.15
CA ALA A 87 14.54 -18.75 2.91
C ALA A 87 14.90 -17.49 3.71
N LEU A 88 14.58 -16.29 3.17
CA LEU A 88 14.79 -15.02 3.85
C LEU A 88 13.75 -14.75 4.96
N THR A 89 12.65 -15.48 4.99
CA THR A 89 11.63 -15.34 6.04
C THR A 89 12.25 -15.73 7.38
N ASP A 90 12.18 -14.82 8.37
CA ASP A 90 12.70 -14.98 9.73
C ASP A 90 14.22 -15.24 9.88
N CYS A 91 15.00 -15.15 8.79
CA CYS A 91 16.45 -15.33 8.85
C CYS A 91 17.18 -14.18 9.57
N CYS A 92 16.57 -12.99 9.66
CA CYS A 92 17.20 -11.81 10.21
C CYS A 92 16.82 -11.62 11.70
N PRO A 93 17.76 -11.80 12.65
CA PRO A 93 17.44 -11.79 14.08
C PRO A 93 16.98 -10.41 14.58
N THR A 94 17.44 -9.32 13.96
CA THR A 94 17.02 -7.95 14.30
C THR A 94 15.86 -7.44 13.48
N GLN A 95 15.33 -8.25 12.55
CA GLN A 95 14.32 -7.83 11.58
C GLN A 95 14.78 -6.61 10.74
N ALA A 96 16.09 -6.43 10.58
CA ALA A 96 16.65 -5.44 9.67
C ALA A 96 16.29 -5.76 8.22
N LEU A 97 16.26 -7.04 7.85
CA LEU A 97 15.71 -7.52 6.60
C LEU A 97 14.45 -8.32 6.89
N THR A 98 13.32 -7.92 6.31
CA THR A 98 12.04 -8.62 6.47
C THR A 98 11.39 -8.86 5.12
N VAL A 99 10.67 -9.97 5.00
CA VAL A 99 9.86 -10.25 3.81
C VAL A 99 8.52 -9.56 3.97
N CYS A 100 8.18 -8.73 2.99
CA CYS A 100 6.99 -7.91 2.94
C CYS A 100 6.03 -8.41 1.87
N GLY A 101 4.83 -8.78 2.29
CA GLY A 101 3.75 -9.22 1.42
C GLY A 101 3.22 -10.57 1.80
N GLU A 102 1.89 -10.66 1.88
CA GLU A 102 1.17 -11.87 2.21
C GLU A 102 -0.07 -11.98 1.32
N GLU A 103 -0.30 -13.19 0.81
CA GLU A 103 -1.57 -13.54 0.19
C GLU A 103 -2.55 -13.90 1.30
N LYS A 104 -3.62 -13.11 1.41
CA LYS A 104 -4.72 -13.36 2.33
C LYS A 104 -6.02 -13.37 1.58
N GLN A 105 -6.91 -14.27 1.98
CA GLN A 105 -8.27 -14.29 1.50
C GLN A 105 -9.07 -13.11 2.06
N VAL A 106 -10.10 -12.70 1.32
CA VAL A 106 -10.96 -11.57 1.71
C VAL A 106 -11.59 -11.84 3.08
N GLU A 107 -12.00 -13.07 3.33
CA GLU A 107 -12.62 -13.52 4.57
C GLU A 107 -11.66 -13.36 5.76
N GLU A 108 -10.38 -13.67 5.59
CA GLU A 108 -9.37 -13.52 6.64
C GLU A 108 -9.08 -12.05 6.97
N ILE A 109 -9.00 -11.20 5.93
CA ILE A 109 -8.82 -9.76 6.10
C ILE A 109 -10.05 -9.18 6.82
N MET A 110 -11.25 -9.51 6.35
CA MET A 110 -12.50 -9.04 6.92
C MET A 110 -12.70 -9.53 8.36
N ALA A 111 -12.30 -10.77 8.68
CA ALA A 111 -12.31 -11.27 10.06
C ALA A 111 -11.45 -10.41 10.99
N THR A 112 -10.37 -9.81 10.51
CA THR A 112 -9.56 -8.85 11.27
C THR A 112 -10.23 -7.48 11.35
N VAL A 113 -10.72 -6.95 10.22
CA VAL A 113 -11.41 -5.66 10.15
C VAL A 113 -12.63 -5.62 11.08
N LEU A 114 -13.40 -6.69 11.16
CA LEU A 114 -14.62 -6.77 11.95
C LEU A 114 -14.39 -6.83 13.46
N ARG A 115 -13.16 -7.13 13.92
CA ARG A 115 -12.82 -7.07 15.36
C ARG A 115 -13.01 -5.68 15.95
N ASP A 116 -12.90 -4.64 15.12
CA ASP A 116 -13.05 -3.25 15.53
C ASP A 116 -14.42 -2.64 15.19
N LYS A 117 -15.39 -3.46 14.72
CA LYS A 117 -16.75 -2.99 14.41
C LYS A 117 -17.40 -2.18 15.54
N PRO A 118 -17.30 -2.58 16.83
CA PRO A 118 -17.86 -1.78 17.92
C PRO A 118 -17.29 -0.36 18.06
N PHE A 119 -16.10 -0.10 17.52
CA PHE A 119 -15.50 1.25 17.47
C PHE A 119 -16.00 2.03 16.26
N TYR A 120 -16.18 1.37 15.12
CA TYR A 120 -16.74 1.99 13.92
C TYR A 120 -18.16 2.49 14.17
N ASP A 121 -18.99 1.65 14.80
CA ASP A 121 -20.40 1.96 15.08
C ASP A 121 -20.55 3.20 15.99
N ARG A 122 -19.56 3.46 16.86
CA ARG A 122 -19.55 4.65 17.74
C ARG A 122 -18.95 5.89 17.09
N SER A 123 -17.97 5.72 16.21
CA SER A 123 -17.18 6.83 15.65
C SER A 123 -17.61 7.24 14.24
N GLY A 124 -18.50 6.46 13.59
CA GLY A 124 -18.77 6.59 12.15
C GLY A 124 -17.60 6.15 11.27
N GLY A 125 -16.67 5.37 11.83
CA GLY A 125 -15.46 4.89 11.18
C GLY A 125 -15.67 3.64 10.33
N GLY A 126 -14.58 2.91 10.03
CA GLY A 126 -14.66 1.69 9.23
C GLY A 126 -13.33 1.27 8.62
N ILE A 127 -13.32 0.91 7.34
CA ILE A 127 -12.12 0.42 6.64
C ILE A 127 -11.50 1.50 5.77
N THR A 128 -10.17 1.57 5.74
CA THR A 128 -9.43 2.30 4.69
C THR A 128 -8.56 1.32 3.93
N LEU A 129 -8.66 1.30 2.59
CA LEU A 129 -7.64 0.64 1.78
C LEU A 129 -6.53 1.65 1.48
N SER A 130 -5.29 1.30 1.79
CA SER A 130 -4.09 2.11 1.58
C SER A 130 -2.92 1.22 1.13
N GLY A 131 -1.68 1.60 1.41
CA GLY A 131 -0.46 0.87 1.03
C GLY A 131 0.24 1.51 -0.13
N GLY A 132 0.21 0.81 -1.27
CA GLY A 132 0.63 1.34 -2.55
C GLY A 132 -0.53 2.08 -3.22
N GLU A 133 -1.01 1.53 -4.32
CA GLU A 133 -2.23 1.96 -4.98
C GLU A 133 -3.26 0.83 -4.88
N PRO A 134 -4.28 0.94 -4.02
CA PRO A 134 -5.27 -0.12 -3.81
C PRO A 134 -5.87 -0.67 -5.11
N PHE A 135 -6.13 0.21 -6.08
CA PHE A 135 -6.70 -0.18 -7.37
C PHE A 135 -5.71 -0.88 -8.32
N MET A 136 -4.44 -1.06 -7.94
CA MET A 136 -3.54 -2.01 -8.63
C MET A 136 -3.91 -3.48 -8.35
N ASN A 137 -4.80 -3.73 -7.38
CA ASN A 137 -5.44 -5.02 -7.13
C ASN A 137 -6.96 -4.85 -7.22
N PRO A 138 -7.52 -4.59 -8.42
CA PRO A 138 -8.90 -4.15 -8.56
C PRO A 138 -9.92 -5.16 -7.99
N ALA A 139 -9.68 -6.46 -8.19
CA ALA A 139 -10.56 -7.52 -7.68
C ALA A 139 -10.58 -7.57 -6.14
N LEU A 140 -9.40 -7.49 -5.50
CA LEU A 140 -9.28 -7.51 -4.05
C LEU A 140 -9.89 -6.23 -3.44
N ALA A 141 -9.59 -5.07 -4.01
CA ALA A 141 -10.15 -3.80 -3.56
C ALA A 141 -11.69 -3.81 -3.63
N HIS A 142 -12.24 -4.22 -4.77
CA HIS A 142 -13.69 -4.36 -4.95
C HIS A 142 -14.31 -5.31 -3.91
N ALA A 143 -13.74 -6.49 -3.72
CA ALA A 143 -14.26 -7.48 -2.78
C ALA A 143 -14.25 -6.97 -1.34
N LEU A 144 -13.16 -6.31 -0.91
CA LEU A 144 -13.06 -5.71 0.42
C LEU A 144 -14.05 -4.56 0.63
N PHE A 145 -14.21 -3.68 -0.36
CA PHE A 145 -15.18 -2.59 -0.28
C PHE A 145 -16.61 -3.12 -0.22
N LYS A 146 -16.97 -4.05 -1.11
CA LYS A 146 -18.30 -4.67 -1.13
C LYS A 146 -18.61 -5.38 0.18
N ALA A 147 -17.71 -6.23 0.67
CA ALA A 147 -17.88 -6.94 1.94
C ALA A 147 -18.00 -5.98 3.13
N SER A 148 -17.21 -4.90 3.14
CA SER A 148 -17.28 -3.88 4.19
C SER A 148 -18.60 -3.11 4.16
N HIS A 149 -19.04 -2.70 2.98
CA HIS A 149 -20.31 -2.00 2.80
C HIS A 149 -21.50 -2.88 3.21
N GLU A 150 -21.48 -4.18 2.90
CA GLU A 150 -22.51 -5.15 3.33
C GLU A 150 -22.56 -5.33 4.86
N GLN A 151 -21.46 -5.05 5.56
CA GLN A 151 -21.39 -5.05 7.03
C GLN A 151 -21.79 -3.68 7.65
N GLY A 152 -22.23 -2.73 6.81
CA GLY A 152 -22.66 -1.40 7.23
C GLY A 152 -21.54 -0.54 7.81
N ILE A 153 -20.28 -0.77 7.42
CA ILE A 153 -19.13 0.02 7.88
C ILE A 153 -18.66 0.99 6.80
N HIS A 154 -18.25 2.20 7.20
CA HIS A 154 -17.83 3.23 6.25
C HIS A 154 -16.54 2.83 5.52
N THR A 155 -16.54 3.00 4.21
CA THR A 155 -15.44 2.64 3.31
C THR A 155 -14.68 3.87 2.83
N ALA A 156 -13.35 3.84 2.97
CA ALA A 156 -12.48 4.90 2.46
C ALA A 156 -11.32 4.29 1.66
N VAL A 157 -10.77 5.07 0.74
CA VAL A 157 -9.59 4.68 -0.02
C VAL A 157 -8.57 5.80 -0.05
N GLU A 158 -7.33 5.47 0.30
CA GLU A 158 -6.16 6.29 0.03
C GLU A 158 -5.58 5.88 -1.31
N THR A 159 -5.57 6.78 -2.27
CA THR A 159 -5.25 6.44 -3.65
C THR A 159 -4.50 7.56 -4.33
N CYS A 160 -3.51 7.18 -5.14
CA CYS A 160 -2.83 8.10 -6.04
C CYS A 160 -3.57 8.24 -7.38
N LEU A 161 -4.61 7.42 -7.62
CA LEU A 161 -5.44 7.39 -8.83
C LEU A 161 -4.65 7.15 -10.13
N HIS A 162 -3.40 6.70 -10.04
CA HIS A 162 -2.57 6.45 -11.21
C HIS A 162 -2.79 5.03 -11.77
N VAL A 163 -4.04 4.71 -12.14
CA VAL A 163 -4.46 3.42 -12.73
C VAL A 163 -5.44 3.64 -13.89
N PRO A 164 -5.70 2.63 -14.74
CA PRO A 164 -6.82 2.67 -15.67
C PRO A 164 -8.16 2.82 -14.94
N TRP A 165 -9.10 3.60 -15.51
CA TRP A 165 -10.41 3.83 -14.90
C TRP A 165 -11.18 2.54 -14.60
N HIS A 166 -11.08 1.52 -15.47
CA HIS A 166 -11.76 0.24 -15.29
C HIS A 166 -11.29 -0.55 -14.06
N TYR A 167 -10.20 -0.15 -13.40
CA TYR A 167 -9.79 -0.70 -12.10
C TYR A 167 -10.54 -0.06 -10.92
N ILE A 168 -10.97 1.19 -11.08
CA ILE A 168 -11.65 2.00 -10.04
C ILE A 168 -13.17 1.80 -10.14
N GLU A 169 -13.70 1.92 -11.35
CA GLU A 169 -15.14 1.97 -11.65
C GLU A 169 -15.98 0.89 -10.96
N PRO A 170 -15.58 -0.40 -10.96
CA PRO A 170 -16.38 -1.46 -10.32
C PRO A 170 -16.54 -1.27 -8.80
N SER A 171 -15.62 -0.55 -8.15
CA SER A 171 -15.66 -0.32 -6.70
C SER A 171 -16.49 0.90 -6.32
N LEU A 172 -16.83 1.78 -7.28
CA LEU A 172 -17.54 3.03 -6.97
C LEU A 172 -18.77 2.84 -6.10
N PRO A 173 -19.69 1.88 -6.34
CA PRO A 173 -20.89 1.74 -5.50
C PRO A 173 -20.60 1.49 -4.02
N TYR A 174 -19.40 1.02 -3.69
CA TYR A 174 -19.01 0.57 -2.36
C TYR A 174 -17.91 1.43 -1.74
N VAL A 175 -17.61 2.60 -2.31
CA VAL A 175 -16.65 3.55 -1.73
C VAL A 175 -17.37 4.84 -1.36
N ASP A 176 -17.34 5.16 -0.06
CA ASP A 176 -17.96 6.35 0.52
C ASP A 176 -17.06 7.59 0.41
N LEU A 177 -15.74 7.41 0.54
CA LEU A 177 -14.76 8.49 0.54
C LEU A 177 -13.46 8.15 -0.20
N PHE A 178 -13.05 9.05 -1.09
CA PHE A 178 -11.73 9.04 -1.72
C PHE A 178 -10.80 10.05 -1.02
N LEU A 179 -9.73 9.58 -0.42
CA LEU A 179 -8.58 10.37 0.03
C LEU A 179 -7.55 10.38 -1.10
N ALA A 180 -7.72 11.30 -2.05
CA ALA A 180 -7.01 11.28 -3.32
C ALA A 180 -5.76 12.17 -3.28
N ASP A 181 -4.61 11.59 -3.60
CA ASP A 181 -3.35 12.32 -3.64
C ASP A 181 -3.20 13.08 -4.96
N LEU A 182 -3.09 14.41 -4.89
CA LEU A 182 -2.68 15.26 -5.99
C LEU A 182 -1.27 15.79 -5.69
N LYS A 183 -0.26 15.06 -6.15
CA LYS A 183 1.15 15.32 -5.78
C LYS A 183 1.72 16.55 -6.47
N HIS A 184 1.33 16.80 -7.72
CA HIS A 184 1.65 18.00 -8.49
C HIS A 184 0.72 18.09 -9.71
N VAL A 185 0.51 19.29 -10.24
CA VAL A 185 -0.33 19.51 -11.45
C VAL A 185 0.49 19.69 -12.73
N ASP A 186 1.71 20.25 -12.61
CA ASP A 186 2.66 20.28 -13.72
C ASP A 186 3.13 18.86 -14.06
N SER A 187 3.07 18.50 -15.35
CA SER A 187 3.34 17.14 -15.81
C SER A 187 4.81 16.76 -15.76
N ASP A 188 5.72 17.71 -16.01
CA ASP A 188 7.16 17.47 -16.02
C ASP A 188 7.66 17.30 -14.59
N VAL A 189 7.24 18.19 -13.68
CA VAL A 189 7.53 18.06 -12.24
C VAL A 189 6.94 16.76 -11.69
N PHE A 190 5.69 16.44 -12.03
CA PHE A 190 5.06 15.19 -11.58
C PHE A 190 5.86 13.97 -12.05
N LYS A 191 6.25 13.94 -13.33
CA LYS A 191 7.01 12.82 -13.92
C LYS A 191 8.37 12.68 -13.25
N GLN A 192 9.09 13.78 -13.06
CA GLN A 192 10.42 13.80 -12.42
C GLN A 192 10.40 13.16 -11.02
N TRP A 193 9.38 13.48 -10.23
CA TRP A 193 9.34 13.13 -8.81
C TRP A 193 8.60 11.83 -8.49
N THR A 194 7.79 11.32 -9.40
CA THR A 194 6.93 10.15 -9.16
C THR A 194 7.04 9.07 -10.23
N ASP A 195 7.79 9.31 -11.30
CA ASP A 195 7.85 8.48 -12.50
C ASP A 195 6.49 8.25 -13.21
N GLY A 196 5.42 8.95 -12.80
CA GLY A 196 4.06 8.76 -13.31
C GLY A 196 3.55 9.84 -14.26
N SER A 197 2.23 9.86 -14.47
CA SER A 197 1.52 10.78 -15.35
C SER A 197 0.45 11.57 -14.58
N ALA A 198 0.65 12.90 -14.45
CA ALA A 198 -0.33 13.80 -13.85
C ALA A 198 -1.69 13.75 -14.58
N ARG A 199 -1.67 13.66 -15.92
CA ARG A 199 -2.87 13.57 -16.75
C ARG A 199 -3.80 12.44 -16.32
N ARG A 200 -3.28 11.24 -16.07
CA ARG A 200 -4.09 10.07 -15.66
C ARG A 200 -4.83 10.33 -14.35
N ILE A 201 -4.16 10.95 -13.39
CA ILE A 201 -4.72 11.29 -12.08
C ILE A 201 -5.82 12.34 -12.24
N LEU A 202 -5.54 13.41 -12.98
CA LEU A 202 -6.51 14.48 -13.25
C LEU A 202 -7.75 13.96 -13.98
N ASP A 203 -7.58 13.05 -14.95
CA ASP A 203 -8.69 12.43 -15.67
C ASP A 203 -9.55 11.56 -14.74
N ASN A 204 -8.93 10.76 -13.87
CA ASN A 204 -9.65 9.94 -12.88
C ASN A 204 -10.33 10.81 -11.82
N LEU A 205 -9.72 11.90 -11.35
CA LEU A 205 -10.34 12.87 -10.44
C LEU A 205 -11.61 13.48 -11.05
N LYS A 206 -11.57 13.90 -12.33
CA LYS A 206 -12.74 14.40 -13.04
C LYS A 206 -13.86 13.37 -13.11
N ARG A 207 -13.53 12.10 -13.37
CA ARG A 207 -14.52 11.01 -13.41
C ARG A 207 -15.14 10.73 -12.05
N LEU A 208 -14.35 10.76 -10.97
CA LEU A 208 -14.87 10.63 -9.60
C LEU A 208 -15.81 11.79 -9.25
N ALA A 209 -15.45 13.02 -9.61
CA ALA A 209 -16.29 14.20 -9.40
C ALA A 209 -17.61 14.10 -10.20
N ALA A 210 -17.54 13.70 -11.47
CA ALA A 210 -18.72 13.48 -12.31
C ALA A 210 -19.63 12.36 -11.78
N ALA A 211 -19.06 11.35 -11.13
CA ALA A 211 -19.80 10.28 -10.45
C ALA A 211 -20.37 10.69 -9.08
N GLY A 212 -20.23 11.97 -8.67
CA GLY A 212 -20.76 12.49 -7.40
C GLY A 212 -20.08 11.93 -6.16
N LYS A 213 -18.84 11.43 -6.28
CA LYS A 213 -18.11 10.87 -5.14
C LYS A 213 -17.56 11.95 -4.22
N LYS A 214 -17.56 11.66 -2.92
CA LYS A 214 -16.87 12.50 -1.93
C LYS A 214 -15.37 12.31 -2.08
N ILE A 215 -14.66 13.41 -2.28
CA ILE A 215 -13.22 13.41 -2.51
C ILE A 215 -12.59 14.43 -1.56
N THR A 216 -11.59 14.00 -0.80
CA THR A 216 -10.67 14.86 -0.08
C THR A 216 -9.35 14.84 -0.85
N ILE A 217 -8.95 15.98 -1.40
CA ILE A 217 -7.65 16.11 -2.06
C ILE A 217 -6.55 16.25 -1.02
N ARG A 218 -5.47 15.49 -1.18
CA ARG A 218 -4.28 15.53 -0.33
C ARG A 218 -3.08 15.94 -1.16
N VAL A 219 -2.33 16.94 -0.69
CA VAL A 219 -1.14 17.46 -1.36
C VAL A 219 0.04 17.36 -0.39
N PRO A 220 1.00 16.45 -0.60
CA PRO A 220 2.20 16.39 0.22
C PRO A 220 3.08 17.62 -0.04
N LEU A 221 3.52 18.27 1.03
CA LEU A 221 4.54 19.32 0.94
C LEU A 221 5.91 18.70 1.18
N ILE A 222 6.72 18.69 0.13
CA ILE A 222 8.07 18.13 0.15
C ILE A 222 9.05 19.28 0.01
N GLN A 223 10.01 19.34 0.93
CA GLN A 223 11.08 20.33 0.85
C GLN A 223 11.93 20.06 -0.39
N GLY A 224 12.02 21.07 -1.26
CA GLY A 224 12.89 21.10 -2.45
C GLY A 224 14.10 21.97 -2.18
#